data_AF-A0A3C0NHT8-F1
#
_entry.id   AF-A0A3C0NHT8-F1
#
_cell.length_a   1.000
_cell.length_b   1.000
_cell.length_c   1.000
_cell.angle_alpha   90.00
_cell.angle_beta   90.00
_cell.angle_gamma   90.00
#
_symmetry.space_group_name_H-M   'P 1'
#
loop_
_entity.id
_entity.type
_entity.pdbx_description
1 polymer ?
#
loop_
_entity_poly.entity_id
_entity_poly.type
_entity_poly.pdbx_seq_one_letter_code
_entity_poly.pdbx_strand_id
1 'polypeptide(L)'
;MLKDCHLPFSAWFIGTLLAVLAITNLAPFSVAQSPSIKPSQPSRTPNRTVNCEILVAGGGLAGAATAYEALLAGRTVCITEITDWI
;
A
#
# COMPACT_ATOMS: atom_id res chain seq x y z
N MET A 1 -20.49 6.80 29.56
CA MET A 1 -20.76 6.73 28.11
C MET A 1 -21.58 7.95 27.72
N LEU A 2 -21.20 8.59 26.61
CA LEU A 2 -21.91 9.66 25.87
C LEU A 2 -21.97 11.06 26.51
N LYS A 3 -20.88 11.81 26.42
CA LYS A 3 -20.94 13.28 26.45
C LYS A 3 -19.84 13.98 25.64
N ASP A 4 -19.40 13.37 24.53
CA ASP A 4 -18.40 13.96 23.62
C ASP A 4 -18.78 13.82 22.13
N CYS A 5 -20.08 13.89 21.78
CA CYS A 5 -20.54 13.93 20.39
C CYS A 5 -21.16 15.28 20.03
N HIS A 6 -20.37 16.36 20.08
CA HIS A 6 -20.69 17.58 19.31
C HIS A 6 -19.48 18.51 19.13
N LEU A 7 -18.31 17.98 18.75
CA LEU A 7 -17.30 18.82 18.10
C LEU A 7 -17.69 18.92 16.62
N PRO A 8 -17.84 20.14 16.06
CA PRO A 8 -18.38 20.32 14.73
C PRO A 8 -17.42 19.72 13.71
N PHE A 9 -17.95 18.99 12.74
CA PHE A 9 -17.22 18.46 11.57
C PHE A 9 -16.31 19.50 10.89
N SER A 10 -16.60 20.80 11.04
CA SER A 10 -15.78 21.92 10.57
C SER A 10 -14.43 22.10 11.30
N ALA A 11 -14.31 21.70 12.57
CA ALA A 11 -13.07 21.81 13.33
C ALA A 11 -12.00 20.81 12.84
N TRP A 12 -12.44 19.66 12.31
CA TRP A 12 -11.56 18.69 11.66
C TRP A 12 -10.97 19.24 10.36
N PHE A 13 -11.78 19.92 9.53
CA PHE A 13 -11.30 20.49 8.26
C PHE A 13 -10.34 21.66 8.45
N ILE A 14 -10.59 22.52 9.44
CA ILE A 14 -9.71 23.67 9.72
C ILE A 14 -8.39 23.19 10.36
N GLY A 15 -8.45 22.19 11.25
CA GLY A 15 -7.26 21.59 11.86
C GLY A 15 -6.38 20.86 10.84
N THR A 16 -6.97 20.12 9.89
CA THR A 16 -6.20 19.47 8.82
C THR A 16 -5.62 20.47 7.83
N LEU A 17 -6.34 21.53 7.48
CA LEU A 17 -5.84 22.56 6.56
C LEU A 17 -4.64 23.33 7.14
N LEU A 18 -4.69 23.71 8.41
CA LEU A 18 -3.57 24.39 9.10
C LEU A 18 -2.35 23.47 9.26
N ALA A 19 -2.57 22.19 9.57
CA ALA A 19 -1.49 21.21 9.65
C ALA A 19 -0.80 20.98 8.29
N VAL A 20 -1.57 20.90 7.20
CA VAL A 20 -1.03 20.72 5.84
C VAL A 20 -0.17 21.93 5.40
N LEU A 21 -0.63 23.16 5.69
CA LEU A 21 0.13 24.40 5.40
C LEU A 21 1.44 24.52 6.19
N ALA A 22 1.50 23.95 7.40
CA ALA A 22 2.73 23.88 8.20
C ALA A 22 3.72 22.83 7.65
N ILE A 23 3.22 21.69 7.16
CA ILE A 23 4.05 20.60 6.60
C ILE A 23 4.70 21.01 5.27
N THR A 24 4.06 21.87 4.46
CA THR A 24 4.62 22.31 3.17
C THR A 24 5.83 23.25 3.28
N ASN A 25 6.07 23.90 4.42
CA ASN A 25 7.11 24.95 4.55
C ASN A 25 8.40 24.51 5.27
N LEU A 26 8.50 23.28 5.80
CA LEU A 26 9.66 22.84 6.59
C LEU A 26 10.46 21.66 6.02
N ALA A 27 10.19 21.21 4.79
CA ALA A 27 10.95 20.09 4.23
C ALA A 27 11.28 20.22 2.73
N PRO A 28 12.32 20.99 2.34
CA PRO A 28 13.03 20.75 1.11
C PRO A 28 14.34 19.99 1.38
N PHE A 29 14.34 18.94 2.21
CA PHE A 29 15.59 18.27 2.63
C PHE A 29 15.66 16.75 2.48
N SER A 30 14.70 16.10 1.80
CA SER A 30 14.79 14.63 1.58
C SER A 30 15.07 14.21 0.13
N VAL A 31 15.27 15.14 -0.81
CA VAL A 31 15.41 14.78 -2.25
C VAL A 31 16.87 14.50 -2.68
N ALA A 32 17.88 14.84 -1.88
CA ALA A 32 19.28 14.84 -2.34
C ALA A 32 20.03 13.50 -2.23
N GLN A 33 19.47 12.45 -1.62
CA GLN A 33 20.17 11.18 -1.42
C GLN A 33 19.31 9.98 -1.83
N SER A 34 18.92 9.93 -3.10
CA SER A 34 18.57 8.64 -3.71
C SER A 34 19.87 7.98 -4.19
N PRO A 35 20.35 6.89 -3.57
CA PRO A 35 21.41 6.10 -4.17
C PRO A 35 20.97 5.70 -5.58
N SER A 36 21.84 5.89 -6.57
CA SER A 36 21.61 5.42 -7.93
C SER A 36 21.65 3.90 -7.91
N ILE A 37 20.51 3.28 -7.59
CA ILE A 37 20.31 1.84 -7.74
C ILE A 37 20.27 1.60 -9.24
N LYS A 38 21.35 1.06 -9.81
CA LYS A 38 21.27 0.42 -11.12
C LYS A 38 20.23 -0.68 -11.00
N PRO A 39 19.08 -0.61 -11.69
CA PRO A 39 18.13 -1.70 -11.68
C PRO A 39 18.88 -2.92 -12.23
N SER A 40 18.99 -3.99 -11.43
CA SER A 40 19.26 -5.29 -12.04
C SER A 40 18.11 -5.49 -13.02
N GLN A 41 18.40 -5.57 -14.32
CA GLN A 41 17.35 -5.78 -15.31
C GLN A 41 17.01 -7.27 -15.20
N PRO A 42 15.89 -7.66 -14.55
CA PRO A 42 15.53 -9.05 -14.48
C PRO A 42 15.35 -9.56 -15.91
N SER A 43 15.61 -10.85 -16.13
CA SER A 43 15.22 -11.47 -17.39
C SER A 43 13.76 -11.16 -17.63
N ARG A 44 13.43 -10.59 -18.80
CA ARG A 44 12.03 -10.24 -19.13
C ARG A 44 11.16 -11.47 -19.31
N THR A 45 11.78 -12.66 -19.37
CA THR A 45 11.08 -13.94 -19.38
C THR A 45 10.79 -14.37 -17.95
N PRO A 46 9.51 -14.56 -17.59
CA PRO A 46 9.17 -15.12 -16.29
C PRO A 46 9.74 -16.54 -16.18
N ASN A 47 10.26 -16.89 -15.01
CA ASN A 47 10.79 -18.23 -14.77
C ASN A 47 9.69 -19.30 -14.84
N ARG A 48 8.45 -18.90 -14.55
CA ARG A 48 7.25 -19.72 -14.65
C ARG A 48 6.05 -18.86 -14.99
N THR A 49 5.20 -19.37 -15.87
CA THR A 49 3.86 -18.81 -16.12
C THR A 49 2.84 -19.74 -15.49
N VAL A 50 1.97 -19.17 -14.65
CA VAL A 50 0.84 -19.86 -14.02
C VAL A 50 -0.45 -19.17 -14.45
N ASN A 51 -1.49 -19.94 -14.73
CA ASN A 51 -2.78 -19.41 -15.13
C ASN A 51 -3.70 -19.31 -13.90
N CYS A 52 -4.18 -18.11 -13.59
CA CYS A 52 -4.98 -17.81 -12.41
C CYS A 52 -6.01 -16.74 -12.76
N GLU A 53 -7.19 -16.77 -12.12
CA GLU A 53 -8.22 -15.75 -12.35
C GLU A 53 -7.81 -14.38 -11.76
N ILE A 54 -7.13 -14.41 -10.62
CA ILE A 54 -6.71 -13.22 -9.87
C ILE A 54 -5.22 -13.33 -9.54
N LEU A 55 -4.48 -12.25 -9.82
CA LEU A 55 -3.09 -12.06 -9.42
C LEU A 55 -3.01 -11.00 -8.32
N VAL A 56 -2.49 -11.39 -7.15
CA VAL A 56 -2.24 -10.50 -6.02
C VAL A 56 -0.73 -10.27 -5.90
N ALA A 57 -0.30 -9.02 -6.05
CA ALA A 57 1.10 -8.64 -5.90
C ALA A 57 1.40 -8.24 -4.44
N GLY A 58 2.16 -9.09 -3.74
CA GLY A 58 2.58 -8.93 -2.35
C GLY A 58 1.79 -9.81 -1.38
N GLY A 59 2.49 -10.41 -0.41
CA GLY A 59 1.94 -11.32 0.60
C GLY A 59 1.54 -10.66 1.93
N GLY A 60 1.55 -9.34 2.02
CA GLY A 60 1.20 -8.61 3.25
C GLY A 60 -0.28 -8.72 3.64
N LEU A 61 -0.70 -8.06 4.72
CA LEU A 61 -2.07 -8.13 5.26
C LEU A 61 -3.16 -7.89 4.20
N ALA A 62 -2.98 -6.87 3.35
CA ALA A 62 -3.93 -6.57 2.29
C ALA A 62 -3.96 -7.66 1.20
N GLY A 63 -2.80 -8.21 0.83
CA GLY A 63 -2.70 -9.27 -0.18
C GLY A 63 -3.31 -10.58 0.31
N ALA A 64 -3.00 -10.97 1.54
CA ALA A 64 -3.57 -12.14 2.20
C ALA A 64 -5.10 -12.02 2.35
N ALA A 65 -5.61 -10.88 2.80
CA ALA A 65 -7.05 -10.64 2.90
C ALA A 65 -7.74 -10.71 1.52
N THR A 66 -7.12 -10.13 0.49
CA THR A 66 -7.66 -10.18 -0.88
C THR A 66 -7.73 -11.61 -1.41
N ALA A 67 -6.67 -12.40 -1.21
CA ALA A 67 -6.67 -13.80 -1.62
C ALA A 67 -7.69 -14.61 -0.83
N TYR A 68 -7.82 -14.36 0.48
CA TYR A 68 -8.80 -15.04 1.32
C TYR A 68 -10.24 -14.83 0.82
N GLU A 69 -10.64 -13.57 0.61
CA GLU A 69 -12.00 -13.26 0.12
C GLU A 69 -12.25 -13.77 -1.30
N ALA A 70 -11.23 -13.71 -2.17
CA ALA A 70 -11.32 -14.26 -3.52
C ALA A 70 -11.48 -15.79 -3.51
N LEU A 71 -10.77 -16.49 -2.63
CA LEU A 71 -10.93 -17.94 -2.45
C LEU A 71 -12.31 -18.29 -1.89
N LEU A 72 -12.84 -17.52 -0.94
CA LEU A 72 -14.22 -17.68 -0.45
C LEU A 72 -15.26 -17.48 -1.56
N ALA A 73 -14.99 -16.59 -2.51
CA ALA A 73 -15.81 -16.39 -3.71
C ALA A 73 -15.63 -17.49 -4.78
N GLY A 74 -14.86 -18.54 -4.50
CA GLY A 74 -14.64 -19.68 -5.40
C GLY A 74 -13.69 -19.40 -6.56
N ARG A 75 -12.84 -18.38 -6.44
CA ARG A 75 -11.86 -18.00 -7.48
C ARG A 75 -10.52 -18.66 -7.26
N THR A 76 -9.81 -18.94 -8.34
CA THR A 76 -8.39 -19.32 -8.28
C THR A 76 -7.49 -18.08 -8.23
N VAL A 77 -6.63 -18.02 -7.21
CA VAL A 77 -5.78 -16.85 -6.92
C VAL A 77 -4.31 -17.26 -6.94
N CYS A 78 -3.47 -16.40 -7.49
CA CYS A 78 -2.02 -16.49 -7.38
C CYS A 78 -1.49 -15.28 -6.63
N ILE A 79 -0.61 -15.52 -5.66
CA ILE A 79 0.15 -14.47 -4.97
C ILE A 79 1.58 -14.49 -5.48
N THR A 80 2.13 -13.32 -5.79
CA THR A 80 3.57 -13.13 -5.95
C THR A 80 4.08 -12.40 -4.73
N GLU A 81 5.09 -12.94 -4.05
CA GLU A 81 5.78 -12.23 -2.99
C GLU A 81 7.29 -12.28 -3.17
N ILE A 82 7.98 -11.20 -2.81
CA ILE A 82 9.43 -11.03 -2.95
C ILE A 82 10.23 -11.86 -1.94
N THR A 83 9.55 -12.35 -0.89
CA THR A 83 10.16 -13.05 0.24
C THR A 83 9.62 -14.47 0.40
N ASP A 84 10.47 -15.38 0.89
CA ASP A 84 10.18 -16.82 0.98
C ASP A 84 9.47 -17.26 2.29
N TRP A 85 8.95 -16.34 3.10
CA TRP A 85 8.40 -16.66 4.44
C TRP A 85 6.88 -16.77 4.51
N ILE A 86 6.18 -16.49 3.41
CA ILE A 86 4.73 -16.71 3.30
C ILE A 86 4.44 -18.11 2.75
#